data_AF-A0A2E8VEY8-F1
#
_entry.id   AF-A0A2E8VEY8-F1
#
_cell.length_a   1.000
_cell.length_b   1.000
_cell.length_c   1.000
_cell.angle_alpha   90.00
_cell.angle_beta   90.00
_cell.angle_gamma   90.00
#
_symmetry.space_group_name_H-M   'P 1'
#
loop_
_entity.id
_entity.type
_entity.pdbx_description
1 polymer ?
#
loop_
_entity_poly.entity_id
_entity_poly.type
_entity_poly.pdbx_seq_one_letter_code
_entity_poly.pdbx_strand_id
1 'polypeptide(L)'
;MNSLKRYLNEKWIGLSITLSSILIISILHLFGIFDVLELKTYDYRFSNVRGPLTGWASNDSTYIKMGTDIVLVEVDDEAYRLMPEQWPYPRGTVWGRVIKNLTQAGAKVIAFDIQFDAPETKSEYLHDFADKINSEELKQLIPRHGDKILAEAITEAKAYGTEVVIAAKVASEASRQPPQYIANPHDEIMKAEPETGIINDQMDADGFSRRYALFSELAHQPGRAYLTLGLKSVKSFLGISDTTMPRFDPDNHIWNYGGLQIHAHGNSNTFLVNYYGPASGYKLPLEEDYPAMGTFPRYSLAYIIDTEDINLSDPMEDIDWMSQFIPGELPEWIQAIEDPVERQEMIDMMGLGGDFDITKTPFYNKIVVIGVNVEVLHDFKKTPYYNYFGIQQLTPGMETHANAIQTIIHANYLNVFGSRLTNLLYDFQW
;
A
#
# COMPACT_ATOMS: atom_id res chain seq x y z
N MET A 1 34.41 -1.97 -54.82
CA MET A 1 34.21 -0.50 -54.75
C MET A 1 33.29 0.03 -55.86
N ASN A 2 33.50 -0.31 -57.14
CA ASN A 2 32.65 0.17 -58.25
C ASN A 2 31.23 -0.42 -58.27
N SER A 3 31.05 -1.68 -57.84
CA SER A 3 29.73 -2.31 -57.74
C SER A 3 28.84 -1.66 -56.67
N LEU A 4 29.41 -1.34 -55.50
CA LEU A 4 28.72 -0.66 -54.42
C LEU A 4 28.31 0.77 -54.81
N LYS A 5 29.22 1.53 -55.44
CA LYS A 5 28.90 2.86 -55.96
C LYS A 5 27.77 2.83 -57.00
N ARG A 6 27.77 1.85 -57.91
CA ARG A 6 26.70 1.67 -58.90
C ARG A 6 25.37 1.33 -58.21
N TYR A 7 25.37 0.41 -57.25
CA TYR A 7 24.18 0.04 -56.48
C TYR A 7 23.59 1.24 -55.72
N LEU A 8 24.42 2.01 -55.03
CA LEU A 8 23.99 3.22 -54.31
C LEU A 8 23.42 4.27 -55.28
N ASN A 9 24.05 4.48 -56.45
CA ASN A 9 23.52 5.40 -57.47
C ASN A 9 22.23 4.90 -58.14
N GLU A 10 22.01 3.60 -58.27
CA GLU A 10 20.76 3.06 -58.83
C GLU A 10 19.62 3.12 -57.81
N LYS A 11 19.92 3.07 -56.51
CA LYS A 11 18.94 3.00 -55.41
C LYS A 11 18.87 4.24 -54.53
N TRP A 12 19.54 5.34 -54.91
CA TRP A 12 19.70 6.53 -54.08
C TRP A 12 18.38 7.15 -53.61
N ILE A 13 17.36 7.16 -54.48
CA ILE A 13 16.02 7.69 -54.15
C ILE A 13 15.41 6.88 -53.01
N GLY A 14 15.42 5.55 -53.13
CA GLY A 14 14.87 4.66 -52.11
C GLY A 14 15.61 4.81 -50.77
N LEU A 15 16.95 4.82 -50.80
CA LEU A 15 17.76 5.02 -49.61
C LEU A 15 17.51 6.39 -48.96
N SER A 16 17.37 7.45 -49.77
CA SER A 16 17.08 8.78 -49.26
C SER A 16 15.71 8.85 -48.60
N ILE A 17 14.67 8.26 -49.20
CA ILE A 17 13.33 8.22 -48.61
C ILE A 17 13.38 7.45 -47.29
N THR A 18 14.00 6.26 -47.27
CA THR A 18 14.10 5.45 -46.05
C THR A 18 14.83 6.20 -44.93
N LEU A 19 15.99 6.80 -45.20
CA LEU A 19 16.75 7.56 -44.20
C LEU A 19 15.98 8.78 -43.70
N SER A 20 15.35 9.53 -44.60
CA SER A 20 14.51 10.67 -44.21
C SER A 20 13.32 10.23 -43.37
N SER A 21 12.66 9.13 -43.72
CA SER A 21 11.55 8.59 -42.93
C SER A 21 11.99 8.14 -41.54
N ILE A 22 13.12 7.43 -41.43
CA ILE A 22 13.69 7.04 -40.13
C ILE A 22 13.99 8.28 -39.30
N LEU A 23 14.68 9.27 -39.88
CA LEU A 23 15.04 10.50 -39.18
C LEU A 23 13.79 11.25 -38.70
N ILE A 24 12.78 11.42 -39.57
CA ILE A 24 11.53 12.08 -39.21
C ILE A 24 10.84 11.32 -38.09
N ILE A 25 10.64 10.00 -38.21
CA ILE A 25 9.97 9.19 -37.19
C ILE A 25 10.72 9.25 -35.86
N SER A 26 12.06 9.15 -35.88
CA SER A 26 12.89 9.29 -34.68
C SER A 26 12.73 10.65 -34.02
N ILE A 27 12.67 11.74 -34.81
CA ILE A 27 12.40 13.09 -34.29
C ILE A 27 11.00 13.16 -33.68
N LEU A 28 9.97 12.68 -34.39
CA LEU A 28 8.59 12.68 -33.88
C LEU A 28 8.48 11.90 -32.56
N HIS A 29 9.16 10.75 -32.47
CA HIS A 29 9.23 9.95 -31.25
C HIS A 29 9.96 10.67 -30.11
N LEU A 30 11.07 11.34 -30.41
CA LEU A 30 11.82 12.15 -29.44
C LEU A 30 10.94 13.26 -28.83
N PHE A 31 10.07 13.87 -29.63
CA PHE A 31 9.10 14.88 -29.20
C PHE A 31 7.80 14.30 -28.61
N GLY A 32 7.72 12.98 -28.40
CA GLY A 32 6.61 12.33 -27.71
C GLY A 32 5.31 12.21 -28.52
N ILE A 33 5.36 12.35 -29.86
CA ILE A 33 4.16 12.25 -30.71
C ILE A 33 3.50 10.86 -30.63
N PHE A 34 4.27 9.83 -30.28
CA PHE A 34 3.80 8.46 -30.11
C PHE A 34 3.59 8.06 -28.64
N ASP A 35 3.72 8.97 -27.67
CA ASP A 35 3.69 8.63 -26.23
C ASP A 35 2.35 8.00 -25.83
N VAL A 36 1.23 8.54 -26.32
CA VAL A 36 -0.10 7.97 -26.06
C VAL A 36 -0.20 6.55 -26.62
N LEU A 37 0.33 6.32 -27.82
CA LEU A 37 0.32 4.99 -28.43
C LEU A 37 1.19 4.03 -27.60
N GLU A 38 2.37 4.46 -27.17
CA GLU A 38 3.26 3.64 -26.32
C GLU A 38 2.55 3.26 -25.02
N LEU A 39 1.94 4.21 -24.30
CA LEU A 39 1.20 3.95 -23.06
C LEU A 39 0.01 2.99 -23.28
N LYS A 40 -0.74 3.13 -24.38
CA LYS A 40 -1.85 2.20 -24.68
C LYS A 40 -1.34 0.81 -25.06
N THR A 41 -0.23 0.71 -25.78
CA THR A 41 0.38 -0.60 -26.06
C THR A 41 0.98 -1.23 -24.81
N TYR A 42 1.49 -0.43 -23.87
CA TYR A 42 1.94 -0.89 -22.56
C TYR A 42 0.77 -1.51 -21.78
N ASP A 43 -0.34 -0.79 -21.63
CA ASP A 43 -1.54 -1.30 -20.96
C ASP A 43 -2.08 -2.57 -21.64
N TYR A 44 -2.07 -2.60 -22.97
CA TYR A 44 -2.46 -3.77 -23.76
C TYR A 44 -1.59 -5.00 -23.44
N ARG A 45 -0.27 -4.83 -23.24
CA ARG A 45 0.62 -5.94 -22.87
C ARG A 45 0.25 -6.54 -21.51
N PHE A 46 -0.16 -5.74 -20.54
CA PHE A 46 -0.65 -6.23 -19.25
C PHE A 46 -1.97 -6.97 -19.38
N SER A 47 -2.96 -6.31 -19.99
CA SER A 47 -4.35 -6.77 -20.01
C SER A 47 -4.62 -7.92 -20.98
N ASN A 48 -3.95 -7.96 -22.14
CA ASN A 48 -4.29 -8.85 -23.25
C ASN A 48 -3.17 -9.81 -23.69
N VAL A 49 -1.90 -9.53 -23.35
CA VAL A 49 -0.78 -10.38 -23.77
C VAL A 49 -0.27 -11.23 -22.62
N ARG A 50 0.11 -10.59 -21.51
CA ARG A 50 0.68 -11.28 -20.34
C ARG A 50 -0.41 -11.81 -19.41
N GLY A 51 -1.43 -11.00 -19.15
CA GLY A 51 -2.43 -11.29 -18.13
C GLY A 51 -1.90 -11.09 -16.70
N PRO A 52 -2.74 -11.39 -15.68
CA PRO A 52 -2.37 -11.35 -14.27
C PRO A 52 -1.26 -12.35 -13.93
N LEU A 53 -0.45 -12.03 -12.92
CA LEU A 53 0.57 -12.89 -12.32
C LEU A 53 0.01 -13.71 -11.15
N THR A 54 -0.96 -13.16 -10.42
CA THR A 54 -1.66 -13.80 -9.30
C THR A 54 -3.18 -13.71 -9.50
N GLY A 55 -3.94 -14.27 -8.56
CA GLY A 55 -5.39 -14.39 -8.68
C GLY A 55 -5.81 -15.56 -9.57
N TRP A 56 -7.11 -15.84 -9.58
CA TRP A 56 -7.66 -17.01 -10.28
C TRP A 56 -7.50 -16.93 -11.80
N ALA A 57 -7.42 -15.71 -12.35
CA ALA A 57 -7.27 -15.44 -13.77
C ALA A 57 -5.81 -15.45 -14.25
N SER A 58 -4.85 -15.76 -13.36
CA SER A 58 -3.44 -15.89 -13.74
C SER A 58 -3.19 -17.15 -14.56
N ASN A 59 -2.49 -16.98 -15.68
CA ASN A 59 -2.02 -18.09 -16.52
C ASN A 59 -0.62 -18.58 -16.12
N ASP A 60 0.11 -17.80 -15.30
CA ASP A 60 1.47 -18.13 -14.85
C ASP A 60 1.46 -18.52 -13.37
N SER A 61 1.68 -19.81 -13.11
CA SER A 61 1.72 -20.32 -11.74
C SER A 61 3.01 -19.95 -10.98
N THR A 62 4.01 -19.32 -11.60
CA THR A 62 5.29 -19.00 -10.95
C THR A 62 5.08 -18.10 -9.73
N TYR A 63 4.34 -17.00 -9.90
CA TYR A 63 4.05 -16.06 -8.81
C TYR A 63 2.98 -16.58 -7.84
N ILE A 64 2.02 -17.39 -8.33
CA ILE A 64 1.06 -18.07 -7.45
C ILE A 64 1.80 -19.01 -6.48
N LYS A 65 2.78 -19.78 -6.96
CA LYS A 65 3.57 -20.72 -6.15
C LYS A 65 4.53 -20.00 -5.20
N MET A 66 5.07 -18.85 -5.62
CA MET A 66 5.91 -18.00 -4.79
C MET A 66 5.09 -17.35 -3.66
N GLY A 67 3.83 -17.01 -3.94
CA GLY A 67 2.96 -16.27 -3.03
C GLY A 67 3.21 -14.77 -3.06
N THR A 68 2.45 -14.02 -2.26
CA THR A 68 2.63 -12.58 -2.04
C THR A 68 2.96 -12.32 -0.58
N ASP A 69 3.70 -11.26 -0.30
CA ASP A 69 4.05 -10.82 1.06
C ASP A 69 3.03 -9.84 1.64
N ILE A 70 1.96 -9.59 0.90
CA ILE A 70 0.99 -8.54 1.18
C ILE A 70 -0.38 -9.14 1.42
N VAL A 71 -1.08 -8.56 2.40
CA VAL A 71 -2.50 -8.78 2.68
C VAL A 71 -3.19 -7.42 2.72
N LEU A 72 -4.36 -7.31 2.11
CA LEU A 72 -5.17 -6.10 2.11
C LEU A 72 -6.21 -6.16 3.24
N VAL A 73 -6.38 -5.06 3.96
CA VAL A 73 -7.49 -4.86 4.89
C VAL A 73 -8.26 -3.63 4.44
N GLU A 74 -9.51 -3.83 4.08
CA GLU A 74 -10.28 -2.85 3.33
C GLU A 74 -11.40 -2.24 4.18
N VAL A 75 -11.49 -0.92 4.19
CA VAL A 75 -12.73 -0.22 4.52
C VAL A 75 -13.62 -0.29 3.28
N ASP A 76 -14.36 -1.39 3.14
CA ASP A 76 -15.25 -1.69 2.02
C ASP A 76 -16.73 -1.55 2.41
N ASP A 77 -17.64 -1.87 1.48
CA ASP A 77 -19.09 -1.80 1.73
C ASP A 77 -19.53 -2.74 2.86
N GLU A 78 -18.81 -3.85 3.07
CA GLU A 78 -19.05 -4.77 4.18
C GLU A 78 -18.67 -4.11 5.52
N ALA A 79 -17.53 -3.43 5.60
CA ALA A 79 -17.17 -2.64 6.77
C ALA A 79 -18.19 -1.52 7.04
N TYR A 80 -18.69 -0.84 6.02
CA TYR A 80 -19.71 0.21 6.18
C TYR A 80 -21.04 -0.33 6.75
N ARG A 81 -21.36 -1.59 6.46
CA ARG A 81 -22.59 -2.24 6.90
C ARG A 81 -22.48 -2.89 8.28
N LEU A 82 -21.34 -3.51 8.57
CA LEU A 82 -21.15 -4.35 9.76
C LEU A 82 -20.50 -3.63 10.93
N MET A 83 -19.65 -2.64 10.70
CA MET A 83 -18.93 -1.95 11.78
C MET A 83 -19.91 -1.28 12.75
N PRO A 84 -19.72 -1.43 14.09
CA PRO A 84 -20.63 -0.86 15.09
C PRO A 84 -20.49 0.67 15.23
N GLU A 85 -19.37 1.23 14.80
CA GLU A 85 -19.09 2.66 14.79
C GLU A 85 -19.22 3.22 13.37
N GLN A 86 -19.48 4.52 13.24
CA GLN A 86 -19.63 5.19 11.95
C GLN A 86 -18.30 5.73 11.41
N TRP A 87 -18.18 5.84 10.09
CA TRP A 87 -17.06 6.51 9.44
C TRP A 87 -17.09 8.04 9.68
N PRO A 88 -15.94 8.71 9.91
CA PRO A 88 -14.61 8.14 10.12
C PRO A 88 -14.52 7.38 11.44
N TYR A 89 -13.96 6.16 11.39
CA TYR A 89 -13.94 5.27 12.55
C TYR A 89 -13.07 5.82 13.70
N PRO A 90 -13.47 5.62 14.97
CA PRO A 90 -12.71 6.09 16.12
C PRO A 90 -11.31 5.46 16.22
N ARG A 91 -10.33 6.27 16.60
CA ARG A 91 -8.91 5.86 16.68
C ARG A 91 -8.65 4.89 17.83
N GLY A 92 -9.35 5.05 18.94
CA GLY A 92 -9.20 4.16 20.09
C GLY A 92 -9.87 2.81 19.88
N THR A 93 -11.19 2.82 19.72
CA THR A 93 -12.01 1.58 19.72
C THR A 93 -11.90 0.77 18.45
N VAL A 94 -11.55 1.40 17.31
CA VAL A 94 -11.38 0.69 16.03
C VAL A 94 -9.90 0.59 15.68
N TRP A 95 -9.22 1.69 15.36
CA TRP A 95 -7.87 1.60 14.79
C TRP A 95 -6.82 1.04 15.76
N GLY A 96 -6.88 1.40 17.04
CA GLY A 96 -6.02 0.83 18.07
C GLY A 96 -6.22 -0.67 18.23
N ARG A 97 -7.47 -1.15 18.16
CA ARG A 97 -7.81 -2.58 18.22
C ARG A 97 -7.34 -3.33 16.97
N VAL A 98 -7.53 -2.75 15.79
CA VAL A 98 -7.03 -3.31 14.52
C VAL A 98 -5.52 -3.54 14.58
N ILE A 99 -4.76 -2.56 15.10
CA ILE A 99 -3.30 -2.72 15.30
C ILE A 99 -3.00 -3.89 16.24
N LYS A 100 -3.69 -3.99 17.38
CA LYS A 100 -3.50 -5.07 18.35
C LYS A 100 -3.80 -6.44 17.76
N ASN A 101 -4.97 -6.59 17.15
CA ASN A 101 -5.42 -7.86 16.56
C ASN A 101 -4.46 -8.34 15.46
N LEU A 102 -4.05 -7.44 14.55
CA LEU A 102 -3.11 -7.79 13.49
C LEU A 102 -1.71 -8.11 14.03
N THR A 103 -1.26 -7.41 15.07
CA THR A 103 0.02 -7.69 15.77
C THR A 103 -0.03 -9.08 16.40
N GLN A 104 -1.09 -9.39 17.15
CA GLN A 104 -1.30 -10.70 17.79
C GLN A 104 -1.43 -11.82 16.76
N ALA A 105 -1.99 -11.53 15.58
CA ALA A 105 -2.03 -12.45 14.46
C ALA A 105 -0.70 -12.55 13.69
N GLY A 106 0.35 -11.86 14.11
CA GLY A 106 1.70 -12.02 13.56
C GLY A 106 2.02 -11.16 12.34
N ALA A 107 1.26 -10.10 12.07
CA ALA A 107 1.62 -9.11 11.07
C ALA A 107 3.01 -8.54 11.36
N LYS A 108 3.87 -8.46 10.35
CA LYS A 108 5.21 -7.89 10.52
C LYS A 108 5.24 -6.38 10.30
N VAL A 109 4.44 -5.92 9.34
CA VAL A 109 4.25 -4.50 9.07
C VAL A 109 2.76 -4.22 8.90
N ILE A 110 2.26 -3.17 9.53
CA ILE A 110 0.91 -2.65 9.33
C ILE A 110 1.04 -1.26 8.71
N ALA A 111 0.63 -1.11 7.45
CA ALA A 111 0.74 0.12 6.69
C ALA A 111 -0.63 0.75 6.48
N PHE A 112 -0.83 1.95 7.02
CA PHE A 112 -2.08 2.71 6.86
C PHE A 112 -1.99 3.67 5.67
N ASP A 113 -2.78 3.42 4.64
CA ASP A 113 -3.12 4.38 3.59
C ASP A 113 -4.36 5.21 4.01
N ILE A 114 -4.31 5.72 5.25
CA ILE A 114 -5.33 6.56 5.88
C ILE A 114 -4.59 7.65 6.66
N GLN A 115 -4.96 8.91 6.44
CA GLN A 115 -4.34 10.06 7.10
C GLN A 115 -4.96 10.31 8.47
N PHE A 116 -4.11 10.56 9.47
CA PHE A 116 -4.51 10.94 10.82
C PHE A 116 -3.94 12.32 11.22
N ASP A 117 -3.94 13.28 10.28
CA ASP A 117 -3.26 14.59 10.37
C ASP A 117 -4.00 15.66 11.20
N ALA A 118 -5.23 15.38 11.63
CA ALA A 118 -6.03 16.21 12.54
C ALA A 118 -6.29 15.48 13.88
N PRO A 119 -6.64 16.16 14.99
CA PRO A 119 -7.07 15.48 16.20
C PRO A 119 -8.39 14.72 16.02
N GLU A 120 -8.64 13.71 16.84
CA GLU A 120 -9.90 12.95 16.79
C GLU A 120 -11.09 13.77 17.32
N THR A 121 -11.99 14.17 16.41
CA THR A 121 -13.14 15.04 16.71
C THR A 121 -14.03 14.57 17.87
N LYS A 122 -14.33 13.26 17.97
CA LYS A 122 -15.20 12.69 19.03
C LYS A 122 -14.56 12.86 20.40
N SER A 123 -13.26 12.56 20.53
CA SER A 123 -12.52 12.74 21.78
C SER A 123 -12.35 14.21 22.14
N GLU A 124 -12.00 15.07 21.17
CA GLU A 124 -11.90 16.52 21.39
C GLU A 124 -13.19 17.09 21.98
N TYR A 125 -14.34 16.75 21.40
CA TYR A 125 -15.63 17.18 21.92
C TYR A 125 -15.90 16.73 23.37
N LEU A 126 -15.61 15.47 23.68
CA LEU A 126 -15.86 14.91 25.02
C LEU A 126 -14.92 15.52 26.08
N HIS A 127 -13.65 15.74 25.74
CA HIS A 127 -12.69 16.38 26.64
C HIS A 127 -12.98 17.87 26.83
N ASP A 128 -13.33 18.59 25.77
CA ASP A 128 -13.79 19.98 25.85
C ASP A 128 -15.05 20.13 26.72
N PHE A 129 -15.96 19.14 26.65
CA PHE A 129 -17.13 19.08 27.50
C PHE A 129 -16.72 18.84 28.96
N ALA A 130 -15.84 17.88 29.21
CA ALA A 130 -15.32 17.54 30.54
C ALA A 130 -14.69 18.74 31.26
N ASP A 131 -13.88 19.52 30.54
CA ASP A 131 -13.18 20.69 31.09
C ASP A 131 -14.12 21.82 31.51
N LYS A 132 -15.32 21.87 30.92
CA LYS A 132 -16.35 22.87 31.23
C LYS A 132 -17.25 22.46 32.40
N ILE A 133 -17.13 21.23 32.90
CA ILE A 133 -17.98 20.70 33.96
C ILE A 133 -17.26 20.74 35.32
N ASN A 134 -17.94 21.28 36.32
CA ASN A 134 -17.48 21.28 37.72
C ASN A 134 -17.88 20.00 38.46
N SER A 135 -17.60 18.84 37.89
CA SER A 135 -17.88 17.53 38.50
C SER A 135 -16.75 16.55 38.18
N GLU A 136 -15.99 16.19 39.21
CA GLU A 136 -14.92 15.19 39.08
C GLU A 136 -15.47 13.80 38.78
N GLU A 137 -16.67 13.46 39.27
CA GLU A 137 -17.35 12.19 38.96
C GLU A 137 -17.66 12.07 37.46
N LEU A 138 -18.16 13.14 36.84
CA LEU A 138 -18.45 13.13 35.39
C LEU A 138 -17.18 13.10 34.56
N LYS A 139 -16.10 13.77 34.98
CA LYS A 139 -14.80 13.71 34.31
C LYS A 139 -14.22 12.30 34.29
N GLN A 140 -14.44 11.51 35.34
CA GLN A 140 -13.99 10.11 35.40
C GLN A 140 -14.72 9.17 34.43
N LEU A 141 -15.91 9.54 33.96
CA LEU A 141 -16.67 8.77 32.97
C LEU A 141 -16.24 9.06 31.52
N ILE A 142 -15.42 10.09 31.30
CA ILE A 142 -14.98 10.47 29.97
C ILE A 142 -13.95 9.45 29.47
N PRO A 143 -14.19 8.80 28.32
CA PRO A 143 -13.23 7.87 27.74
C PRO A 143 -11.88 8.52 27.51
N ARG A 144 -10.83 7.71 27.51
CA ARG A 144 -9.49 8.17 27.15
C ARG A 144 -9.46 8.64 25.68
N HIS A 145 -8.69 9.69 25.41
CA HIS A 145 -8.56 10.27 24.07
C HIS A 145 -8.08 9.23 23.03
N GLY A 146 -8.78 9.12 21.90
CA GLY A 146 -8.51 8.10 20.87
C GLY A 146 -7.09 8.15 20.32
N ASP A 147 -6.53 9.34 20.10
CA ASP A 147 -5.13 9.48 19.66
C ASP A 147 -4.11 8.88 20.63
N LYS A 148 -4.37 8.98 21.94
CA LYS A 148 -3.48 8.40 22.96
C LYS A 148 -3.58 6.88 22.96
N ILE A 149 -4.79 6.34 22.81
CA ILE A 149 -5.01 4.88 22.71
C ILE A 149 -4.33 4.34 21.44
N LEU A 150 -4.45 5.05 20.31
CA LEU A 150 -3.80 4.66 19.05
C LEU A 150 -2.28 4.70 19.17
N ALA A 151 -1.72 5.76 19.78
CA ALA A 151 -0.29 5.87 20.08
C ALA A 151 0.22 4.72 20.97
N GLU A 152 -0.55 4.33 21.99
CA GLU A 152 -0.24 3.18 22.83
C GLU A 152 -0.25 1.87 22.06
N ALA A 153 -1.26 1.65 21.20
CA ALA A 153 -1.33 0.46 20.35
C ALA A 153 -0.14 0.37 19.38
N ILE A 154 0.32 1.50 18.82
CA ILE A 154 1.55 1.56 18.00
C ILE A 154 2.78 1.18 18.83
N THR A 155 2.90 1.72 20.04
CA THR A 155 4.03 1.44 20.93
C THR A 155 4.05 -0.05 21.32
N GLU A 156 2.89 -0.61 21.62
CA GLU A 156 2.68 -2.03 21.92
C GLU A 156 3.05 -2.91 20.72
N ALA A 157 2.57 -2.60 19.51
CA ALA A 157 2.88 -3.32 18.29
C ALA A 157 4.40 -3.42 18.06
N LYS A 158 5.12 -2.31 18.22
CA LYS A 158 6.59 -2.28 18.10
C LYS A 158 7.28 -3.16 19.13
N ALA A 159 6.79 -3.18 20.37
CA ALA A 159 7.33 -4.03 21.42
C ALA A 159 7.17 -5.54 21.09
N TYR A 160 6.13 -5.90 20.35
CA TYR A 160 5.90 -7.25 19.84
C TYR A 160 6.54 -7.52 18.46
N GLY A 161 7.32 -6.58 17.92
CA GLY A 161 8.05 -6.75 16.67
C GLY A 161 7.25 -6.46 15.39
N THR A 162 6.08 -5.82 15.53
CA THR A 162 5.27 -5.34 14.41
C THR A 162 5.50 -3.86 14.19
N GLU A 163 5.97 -3.47 13.01
CA GLU A 163 6.17 -2.05 12.68
C GLU A 163 4.88 -1.44 12.13
N VAL A 164 4.53 -0.23 12.58
CA VAL A 164 3.36 0.51 12.08
C VAL A 164 3.84 1.69 11.23
N VAL A 165 3.46 1.69 9.95
CA VAL A 165 3.76 2.76 8.99
C VAL A 165 2.48 3.54 8.71
N ILE A 166 2.48 4.85 8.98
CA ILE A 166 1.31 5.71 8.80
C ILE A 166 1.51 6.66 7.63
N ALA A 167 0.46 6.85 6.83
CA ALA A 167 0.45 7.82 5.75
C ALA A 167 0.79 9.24 6.25
N ALA A 168 1.73 9.85 5.55
CA ALA A 168 2.01 11.27 5.60
C ALA A 168 1.92 11.83 4.18
N LYS A 169 1.80 13.15 4.05
CA LYS A 169 1.65 13.78 2.73
C LYS A 169 2.50 15.02 2.60
N VAL A 170 3.17 15.19 1.47
CA VAL A 170 3.68 16.50 1.06
C VAL A 170 2.48 17.37 0.69
N ALA A 171 2.16 18.30 1.58
CA ALA A 171 1.14 19.31 1.37
C ALA A 171 1.78 20.60 0.84
N SER A 172 1.03 21.35 0.04
CA SER A 172 1.44 22.64 -0.49
C SER A 172 0.35 23.66 -0.26
N GLU A 173 0.70 24.73 0.45
CA GLU A 173 -0.17 25.86 0.73
C GLU A 173 0.53 27.14 0.27
N ALA A 174 0.02 27.76 -0.80
CA ALA A 174 0.66 28.92 -1.43
C ALA A 174 0.82 30.13 -0.49
N SER A 175 -0.05 30.26 0.50
CA SER A 175 -0.02 31.30 1.53
C SER A 175 0.98 31.05 2.65
N ARG A 176 1.45 29.81 2.84
CA ARG A 176 2.38 29.43 3.90
C ARG A 176 3.83 29.73 3.50
N GLN A 177 4.68 30.03 4.49
CA GLN A 177 6.13 30.19 4.31
C GLN A 177 6.88 29.21 5.24
N PRO A 178 7.59 28.19 4.71
CA PRO A 178 7.66 27.78 3.30
C PRO A 178 6.32 27.19 2.81
N PRO A 179 6.05 27.18 1.49
CA PRO A 179 4.75 26.75 0.96
C PRO A 179 4.52 25.25 1.09
N GLN A 180 5.58 24.45 1.04
CA GLN A 180 5.49 22.99 1.18
C GLN A 180 5.81 22.54 2.60
N TYR A 181 5.12 21.51 3.08
CA TYR A 181 5.37 20.87 4.37
C TYR A 181 4.93 19.41 4.34
N ILE A 182 5.38 18.63 5.32
CA ILE A 182 4.87 17.28 5.56
C ILE A 182 3.67 17.39 6.50
N ALA A 183 2.49 17.01 6.03
CA ALA A 183 1.34 16.70 6.86
C ALA A 183 1.59 15.34 7.51
N ASN A 184 2.12 15.37 8.74
CA ASN A 184 2.33 14.19 9.56
C ASN A 184 1.02 13.81 10.27
N PRO A 185 0.91 12.59 10.81
CA PRO A 185 -0.09 12.26 11.83
C PRO A 185 -0.09 13.28 12.97
N HIS A 186 -1.23 13.40 13.64
CA HIS A 186 -1.42 14.28 14.77
C HIS A 186 -0.35 14.07 15.85
N ASP A 187 0.03 15.15 16.54
CA ASP A 187 1.20 15.17 17.44
C ASP A 187 1.14 14.10 18.54
N GLU A 188 -0.05 13.78 19.06
CA GLU A 188 -0.21 12.70 20.05
C GLU A 188 0.16 11.32 19.48
N ILE A 189 -0.17 11.05 18.21
CA ILE A 189 0.21 9.80 17.52
C ILE A 189 1.72 9.78 17.28
N MET A 190 2.30 10.92 16.91
CA MET A 190 3.73 11.05 16.65
C MET A 190 4.60 10.81 17.89
N LYS A 191 4.06 10.93 19.11
CA LYS A 191 4.78 10.57 20.35
C LYS A 191 5.12 9.08 20.46
N ALA A 192 4.40 8.21 19.75
CA ALA A 192 4.75 6.79 19.63
C ALA A 192 5.85 6.52 18.60
N GLU A 193 6.38 7.58 17.98
CA GLU A 193 7.42 7.58 16.96
C GLU A 193 7.13 6.62 15.78
N PRO A 194 5.88 6.48 15.27
CA PRO A 194 5.59 5.54 14.19
C PRO A 194 6.45 5.84 12.97
N GLU A 195 6.66 4.83 12.14
CA GLU A 195 7.18 5.07 10.80
C GLU A 195 6.15 5.88 10.00
N THR A 196 6.62 6.83 9.20
CA THR A 196 5.75 7.62 8.31
C THR A 196 6.21 7.52 6.87
N GLY A 197 5.25 7.44 5.95
CA GLY A 197 5.51 7.28 4.52
C GLY A 197 4.63 8.16 3.65
N ILE A 198 5.23 8.76 2.63
CA ILE A 198 4.55 9.69 1.72
C ILE A 198 3.57 8.96 0.79
N ILE A 199 2.33 9.44 0.72
CA ILE A 199 1.25 8.88 -0.13
C ILE A 199 0.88 9.76 -1.34
N ASN A 200 1.69 10.77 -1.69
CA ASN A 200 1.39 11.61 -2.84
C ASN A 200 1.32 10.79 -4.14
N ASP A 201 0.24 10.97 -4.90
CA ASP A 201 0.04 10.30 -6.17
C ASP A 201 1.03 10.77 -7.23
N GLN A 202 1.46 9.81 -8.06
CA GLN A 202 2.18 10.08 -9.28
C GLN A 202 1.42 9.49 -10.47
N MET A 203 0.68 10.34 -11.17
CA MET A 203 -0.09 9.95 -12.35
C MET A 203 0.68 10.27 -13.63
N ASP A 204 0.50 9.42 -14.63
CA ASP A 204 0.93 9.70 -16.00
C ASP A 204 0.04 10.77 -16.63
N ALA A 205 0.51 11.37 -17.74
CA ALA A 205 -0.21 12.44 -18.43
C ALA A 205 -1.62 12.03 -18.93
N ASP A 206 -1.87 10.73 -19.11
CA ASP A 206 -3.19 10.19 -19.48
C ASP A 206 -4.07 9.80 -18.28
N GLY A 207 -3.62 10.11 -17.05
CA GLY A 207 -4.38 9.88 -15.82
C GLY A 207 -4.35 8.44 -15.30
N PHE A 208 -3.37 7.65 -15.70
CA PHE A 208 -3.15 6.30 -15.18
C PHE A 208 -2.00 6.27 -14.17
N SER A 209 -2.09 5.38 -13.20
CA SER A 209 -1.02 5.06 -12.27
C SER A 209 -0.22 3.89 -12.82
N ARG A 210 0.99 4.18 -13.32
CA ARG A 210 1.96 3.18 -13.81
C ARG A 210 3.31 3.29 -13.14
N ARG A 211 3.58 4.45 -12.52
CA ARG A 211 4.85 4.78 -11.88
C ARG A 211 4.64 4.93 -10.38
N TYR A 212 5.65 4.57 -9.62
CA TYR A 212 5.67 4.75 -8.18
C TYR A 212 6.96 5.46 -7.76
N ALA A 213 6.83 6.50 -6.95
CA ALA A 213 7.97 7.25 -6.44
C ALA A 213 8.62 6.52 -5.26
N LEU A 214 9.94 6.61 -5.15
CA LEU A 214 10.70 6.09 -4.02
C LEU A 214 10.65 7.04 -2.82
N PHE A 215 10.64 8.33 -3.10
CA PHE A 215 10.59 9.38 -2.08
C PHE A 215 10.03 10.68 -2.68
N SER A 216 9.83 11.68 -1.83
CA SER A 216 9.61 13.07 -2.23
C SER A 216 10.66 13.96 -1.57
N GLU A 217 10.99 15.08 -2.21
CA GLU A 217 11.77 16.15 -1.60
C GLU A 217 10.90 17.40 -1.43
N LEU A 218 11.19 18.18 -0.40
CA LEU A 218 10.59 19.51 -0.25
C LEU A 218 11.48 20.49 -1.00
N ALA A 219 10.91 21.39 -1.80
CA ALA A 219 11.66 22.34 -2.62
C ALA A 219 12.65 23.22 -1.81
N HIS A 220 12.36 23.44 -0.52
CA HIS A 220 13.20 24.21 0.40
C HIS A 220 14.15 23.35 1.25
N GLN A 221 14.15 22.03 1.07
CA GLN A 221 15.06 21.05 1.71
C GLN A 221 15.61 20.05 0.68
N PRO A 222 16.32 20.51 -0.37
CA PRO A 222 16.86 19.62 -1.40
C PRO A 222 17.85 18.62 -0.80
N GLY A 223 17.81 17.38 -1.30
CA GLY A 223 18.61 16.25 -0.83
C GLY A 223 18.06 15.53 0.40
N ARG A 224 16.94 15.99 0.98
CA ARG A 224 16.24 15.28 2.04
C ARG A 224 15.12 14.42 1.47
N ALA A 225 15.38 13.12 1.33
CA ALA A 225 14.43 12.14 0.87
C ALA A 225 13.39 11.77 1.95
N TYR A 226 12.12 12.06 1.68
CA TYR A 226 10.98 11.55 2.44
C TYR A 226 10.41 10.33 1.73
N LEU A 227 10.73 9.13 2.23
CA LEU A 227 10.35 7.88 1.57
C LEU A 227 8.83 7.71 1.47
N THR A 228 8.37 7.08 0.39
CA THR A 228 6.94 6.79 0.19
C THR A 228 6.44 5.67 1.10
N LEU A 229 5.13 5.59 1.31
CA LEU A 229 4.48 4.55 2.12
C LEU A 229 4.97 3.15 1.72
N GLY A 230 4.99 2.86 0.41
CA GLY A 230 5.45 1.57 -0.10
C GLY A 230 6.92 1.27 0.23
N LEU A 231 7.82 2.24 0.02
CA LEU A 231 9.24 2.01 0.32
C LEU A 231 9.53 1.92 1.82
N LYS A 232 8.78 2.65 2.65
CA LYS A 232 8.83 2.51 4.12
C LYS A 232 8.34 1.15 4.59
N SER A 233 7.24 0.65 4.04
CA SER A 233 6.76 -0.71 4.34
C SER A 233 7.80 -1.77 3.97
N VAL A 234 8.45 -1.65 2.81
CA VAL A 234 9.55 -2.55 2.41
C VAL A 234 10.74 -2.42 3.36
N LYS A 235 11.14 -1.19 3.70
CA LYS A 235 12.23 -0.91 4.67
C LYS A 235 11.98 -1.65 5.98
N SER A 236 10.80 -1.48 6.56
CA SER A 236 10.41 -2.11 7.83
C SER A 236 10.34 -3.63 7.71
N PHE A 237 9.77 -4.14 6.61
CA PHE A 237 9.64 -5.58 6.38
C PHE A 237 10.99 -6.29 6.21
N LEU A 238 11.96 -5.66 5.56
CA LEU A 238 13.30 -6.20 5.32
C LEU A 238 14.30 -5.84 6.43
N GLY A 239 13.92 -5.02 7.41
CA GLY A 239 14.82 -4.59 8.49
C GLY A 239 15.93 -3.66 8.02
N ILE A 240 15.67 -2.82 7.00
CA ILE A 240 16.64 -1.84 6.49
C ILE A 240 16.80 -0.71 7.53
N SER A 241 18.04 -0.42 7.93
CA SER A 241 18.36 0.60 8.94
C SER A 241 17.90 2.01 8.54
N ASP A 242 17.44 2.80 9.51
CA ASP A 242 17.06 4.22 9.35
C ASP A 242 18.16 5.11 8.80
N THR A 243 19.43 4.72 8.99
CA THR A 243 20.59 5.47 8.46
C THR A 243 20.85 5.21 6.98
N THR A 244 20.14 4.26 6.38
CA THR A 244 20.29 3.90 4.98
C THR A 244 19.63 4.94 4.10
N MET A 245 20.37 5.46 3.11
CA MET A 245 19.86 6.43 2.15
C MET A 245 19.82 5.84 0.74
N PRO A 246 18.76 6.10 -0.05
CA PRO A 246 18.73 5.74 -1.47
C PRO A 246 19.89 6.40 -2.23
N ARG A 247 20.58 5.65 -3.09
CA ARG A 247 21.67 6.16 -3.94
C ARG A 247 21.42 5.83 -5.40
N PHE A 248 21.41 6.83 -6.26
CA PHE A 248 21.19 6.67 -7.68
C PHE A 248 22.49 6.37 -8.42
N ASP A 249 22.46 5.33 -9.25
CA ASP A 249 23.46 5.00 -10.26
C ASP A 249 22.91 5.46 -11.63
N PRO A 250 23.39 6.59 -12.17
CA PRO A 250 22.88 7.14 -13.43
C PRO A 250 23.31 6.33 -14.66
N ASP A 251 24.41 5.58 -14.60
CA ASP A 251 24.90 4.82 -15.76
C ASP A 251 24.00 3.60 -16.01
N ASN A 252 23.49 3.00 -14.94
CA ASN A 252 22.63 1.82 -15.00
C ASN A 252 21.14 2.13 -14.77
N HIS A 253 20.80 3.37 -14.39
CA HIS A 253 19.45 3.79 -14.00
C HIS A 253 18.89 2.95 -12.84
N ILE A 254 19.71 2.75 -11.79
CA ILE A 254 19.35 1.92 -10.64
C ILE A 254 19.44 2.74 -9.35
N TRP A 255 18.42 2.63 -8.50
CA TRP A 255 18.47 3.08 -7.11
C TRP A 255 18.90 1.94 -6.19
N ASN A 256 20.00 2.15 -5.48
CA ASN A 256 20.49 1.23 -4.46
C ASN A 256 19.95 1.65 -3.08
N TYR A 257 19.26 0.75 -2.38
CA TYR A 257 18.69 1.04 -1.06
C TYR A 257 18.65 -0.21 -0.17
N GLY A 258 19.50 -0.29 0.86
CA GLY A 258 19.47 -1.39 1.83
C GLY A 258 19.65 -2.79 1.22
N GLY A 259 20.44 -2.91 0.14
CA GLY A 259 20.61 -4.15 -0.62
C GLY A 259 19.62 -4.32 -1.79
N LEU A 260 18.58 -3.50 -1.87
CA LEU A 260 17.66 -3.46 -3.01
C LEU A 260 18.29 -2.73 -4.20
N GLN A 261 18.03 -3.25 -5.40
CA GLN A 261 18.38 -2.63 -6.67
C GLN A 261 17.08 -2.32 -7.44
N ILE A 262 16.63 -1.06 -7.34
CA ILE A 262 15.36 -0.64 -7.91
C ILE A 262 15.59 -0.01 -9.28
N HIS A 263 15.03 -0.60 -10.33
CA HIS A 263 15.21 -0.12 -11.70
C HIS A 263 14.38 1.15 -11.93
N ALA A 264 15.05 2.27 -12.14
CA ALA A 264 14.41 3.56 -12.29
C ALA A 264 13.74 3.73 -13.66
N HIS A 265 12.76 4.63 -13.73
CA HIS A 265 12.21 5.13 -14.98
C HIS A 265 13.03 6.35 -15.45
N GLY A 266 14.03 6.11 -16.30
CA GLY A 266 15.03 7.11 -16.67
C GLY A 266 15.78 7.66 -15.46
N ASN A 267 16.27 8.91 -15.57
CA ASN A 267 16.90 9.61 -14.44
C ASN A 267 15.83 10.25 -13.55
N SER A 268 15.02 9.42 -12.89
CA SER A 268 14.02 9.87 -11.92
C SER A 268 14.10 9.05 -10.63
N ASN A 269 13.43 9.50 -9.58
CA ASN A 269 13.24 8.74 -8.34
C ASN A 269 12.02 7.81 -8.39
N THR A 270 11.64 7.36 -9.58
CA THR A 270 10.41 6.60 -9.82
C THR A 270 10.74 5.31 -10.54
N PHE A 271 9.88 4.30 -10.44
CA PHE A 271 9.98 3.08 -11.23
C PHE A 271 8.62 2.69 -11.81
N LEU A 272 8.62 1.89 -12.87
CA LEU A 272 7.38 1.31 -13.41
C LEU A 272 6.92 0.15 -12.52
N VAL A 273 5.70 0.26 -12.02
CA VAL A 273 5.09 -0.78 -11.21
C VAL A 273 4.73 -1.95 -12.09
N ASN A 274 5.19 -3.14 -11.71
CA ASN A 274 4.81 -4.36 -12.38
C ASN A 274 3.53 -4.91 -11.72
N TYR A 275 2.37 -4.39 -12.13
CA TYR A 275 1.09 -4.79 -11.56
C TYR A 275 0.88 -6.30 -11.63
N TYR A 276 0.48 -6.92 -10.52
CA TYR A 276 0.29 -8.35 -10.37
C TYR A 276 -1.05 -8.81 -10.93
N GLY A 277 -2.02 -7.92 -11.07
CA GLY A 277 -3.33 -8.25 -11.60
C GLY A 277 -4.32 -7.11 -11.50
N PRO A 278 -5.59 -7.37 -11.86
CA PRO A 278 -6.71 -6.44 -11.69
C PRO A 278 -7.04 -6.23 -10.22
N ALA A 279 -7.98 -5.34 -9.90
CA ALA A 279 -8.26 -4.99 -8.50
C ALA A 279 -8.75 -6.21 -7.72
N SER A 280 -8.15 -6.50 -6.56
CA SER A 280 -8.33 -7.77 -5.84
C SER A 280 -9.79 -8.08 -5.49
N GLY A 281 -10.53 -7.07 -5.03
CA GLY A 281 -11.95 -7.20 -4.68
C GLY A 281 -12.92 -7.16 -5.86
N TYR A 282 -12.46 -6.88 -7.08
CA TYR A 282 -13.35 -6.74 -8.22
C TYR A 282 -13.96 -8.09 -8.62
N LYS A 283 -15.28 -8.13 -8.75
CA LYS A 283 -16.04 -9.30 -9.22
C LYS A 283 -16.60 -9.01 -10.62
N LEU A 284 -16.39 -9.94 -11.55
CA LEU A 284 -16.88 -9.78 -12.93
C LEU A 284 -18.42 -9.83 -12.97
N PRO A 285 -19.09 -8.83 -13.56
CA PRO A 285 -20.53 -8.86 -13.78
C PRO A 285 -20.86 -9.70 -15.04
N LEU A 286 -20.55 -10.99 -15.02
CA LEU A 286 -20.81 -11.93 -16.12
C LEU A 286 -21.90 -12.94 -15.73
N GLU A 287 -22.44 -13.68 -16.71
CA GLU A 287 -23.45 -14.73 -16.47
C GLU A 287 -22.93 -15.87 -15.58
N GLU A 288 -21.61 -16.06 -15.56
CA GLU A 288 -20.92 -17.05 -14.75
C GLU A 288 -20.42 -16.42 -13.45
N ASP A 289 -20.65 -17.11 -12.33
CA ASP A 289 -20.32 -16.63 -10.99
C ASP A 289 -18.83 -16.83 -10.68
N TYR A 290 -18.00 -15.93 -11.21
CA TYR A 290 -16.57 -15.92 -10.92
C TYR A 290 -16.29 -15.36 -9.52
N PRO A 291 -15.28 -15.89 -8.80
CA PRO A 291 -14.80 -15.25 -7.58
C PRO A 291 -14.21 -13.87 -7.89
N ALA A 292 -14.03 -13.06 -6.85
CA ALA A 292 -13.26 -11.82 -6.97
C ALA A 292 -11.85 -12.10 -7.54
N MET A 293 -11.27 -11.14 -8.26
CA MET A 293 -9.99 -11.31 -8.99
C MET A 293 -8.87 -11.91 -8.14
N GLY A 294 -8.78 -11.51 -6.86
CA GLY A 294 -7.89 -12.12 -5.89
C GLY A 294 -6.40 -11.94 -6.20
N THR A 295 -6.01 -10.79 -6.75
CA THR A 295 -4.60 -10.44 -6.99
C THR A 295 -3.77 -10.50 -5.71
N PHE A 296 -4.32 -9.99 -4.61
CA PHE A 296 -3.83 -10.14 -3.24
C PHE A 296 -4.93 -10.73 -2.35
N PRO A 297 -4.57 -11.48 -1.28
CA PRO A 297 -5.52 -11.80 -0.21
C PRO A 297 -6.07 -10.50 0.41
N ARG A 298 -7.38 -10.48 0.67
CA ARG A 298 -8.07 -9.32 1.24
C ARG A 298 -9.06 -9.72 2.32
N TYR A 299 -9.25 -8.84 3.29
CA TYR A 299 -10.24 -8.99 4.35
C TYR A 299 -10.94 -7.65 4.58
N SER A 300 -12.25 -7.67 4.81
CA SER A 300 -12.96 -6.47 5.26
C SER A 300 -12.47 -6.08 6.65
N LEU A 301 -12.41 -4.78 6.93
CA LEU A 301 -12.06 -4.26 8.26
C LEU A 301 -12.98 -4.84 9.34
N ALA A 302 -14.26 -5.11 9.02
CA ALA A 302 -15.21 -5.71 9.95
C ALA A 302 -14.67 -7.02 10.53
N TYR A 303 -14.12 -7.89 9.69
CA TYR A 303 -13.57 -9.17 10.13
C TYR A 303 -12.34 -9.00 11.02
N ILE A 304 -11.58 -7.91 10.88
CA ILE A 304 -10.40 -7.67 11.72
C ILE A 304 -10.79 -7.24 13.14
N ILE A 305 -11.95 -6.59 13.31
CA ILE A 305 -12.44 -6.19 14.64
C ILE A 305 -13.33 -7.25 15.28
N ASP A 306 -13.87 -8.18 14.50
CA ASP A 306 -14.82 -9.23 14.88
C ASP A 306 -14.17 -10.21 15.88
N THR A 307 -14.28 -9.87 17.16
CA THR A 307 -13.69 -10.56 18.31
C THR A 307 -14.78 -10.71 19.36
N GLU A 308 -14.62 -11.65 20.30
CA GLU A 308 -15.65 -11.98 21.31
C GLU A 308 -16.17 -10.78 22.11
N ASP A 309 -15.41 -9.69 22.21
CA ASP A 309 -15.76 -8.49 22.95
C ASP A 309 -16.36 -7.35 22.09
N ILE A 310 -16.54 -7.56 20.79
CA ILE A 310 -17.12 -6.60 19.86
C ILE A 310 -18.27 -7.24 19.11
N ASN A 311 -19.49 -6.74 19.33
CA ASN A 311 -20.63 -7.16 18.51
C ASN A 311 -20.69 -6.35 17.22
N LEU A 312 -20.69 -7.01 16.08
CA LEU A 312 -21.01 -6.41 14.79
C LEU A 312 -22.49 -5.97 14.71
N SER A 313 -22.79 -5.09 13.75
CA SER A 313 -24.15 -4.53 13.58
C SER A 313 -25.20 -5.57 13.16
N ASP A 314 -24.77 -6.66 12.51
CA ASP A 314 -25.63 -7.80 12.17
C ASP A 314 -25.22 -9.03 13.00
N PRO A 315 -26.01 -9.44 14.01
CA PRO A 315 -25.69 -10.59 14.85
C PRO A 315 -25.61 -11.94 14.12
N MET A 316 -26.10 -12.03 12.87
CA MET A 316 -25.94 -13.24 12.07
C MET A 316 -24.57 -13.35 11.40
N GLU A 317 -23.86 -12.23 11.26
CA GLU A 317 -22.52 -12.13 10.67
C GLU A 317 -21.44 -11.85 11.71
N ASP A 318 -21.83 -11.61 12.96
CA ASP A 318 -21.00 -11.54 14.16
C ASP A 318 -20.59 -12.96 14.57
N ILE A 319 -19.44 -13.42 14.05
CA ILE A 319 -18.99 -14.81 14.20
C ILE A 319 -17.64 -14.92 14.92
N ASP A 320 -17.17 -13.83 15.53
CA ASP A 320 -15.90 -13.73 16.22
C ASP A 320 -14.72 -14.16 15.31
N TRP A 321 -14.79 -13.78 14.03
CA TRP A 321 -13.89 -14.29 12.99
C TRP A 321 -12.41 -14.06 13.33
N MET A 322 -12.05 -12.92 13.92
CA MET A 322 -10.66 -12.63 14.27
C MET A 322 -10.18 -13.43 15.47
N SER A 323 -11.08 -13.86 16.36
CA SER A 323 -10.74 -14.61 17.58
C SER A 323 -9.96 -15.89 17.29
N GLN A 324 -10.18 -16.51 16.13
CA GLN A 324 -9.43 -17.71 15.72
C GLN A 324 -7.95 -17.43 15.35
N PHE A 325 -7.60 -16.17 15.09
CA PHE A 325 -6.27 -15.73 14.63
C PHE A 325 -5.49 -14.95 15.69
N ILE A 326 -6.05 -14.76 16.87
CA ILE A 326 -5.34 -14.21 18.03
C ILE A 326 -5.17 -15.31 19.07
N PRO A 327 -4.08 -15.28 19.87
CA PRO A 327 -4.01 -16.13 21.05
C PRO A 327 -5.25 -15.83 21.89
N GLY A 328 -6.02 -16.85 22.25
CA GLY A 328 -7.14 -16.66 23.18
C GLY A 328 -6.65 -15.88 24.39
N GLU A 329 -7.36 -14.82 24.79
CA GLU A 329 -6.97 -14.05 25.96
C GLU A 329 -6.96 -14.97 27.18
N LEU A 330 -5.77 -15.32 27.66
CA LEU A 330 -5.66 -15.96 28.96
C LEU A 330 -6.13 -14.95 29.99
N PRO A 331 -7.22 -15.22 30.74
CA PRO A 331 -7.65 -14.32 31.80
C PRO A 331 -6.48 -13.97 32.71
N GLU A 332 -6.43 -12.73 33.23
CA GLU A 332 -5.32 -12.27 34.10
C GLU A 332 -5.03 -13.24 35.26
N TRP A 333 -6.05 -13.92 35.78
CA TRP A 333 -5.90 -14.90 36.83
C TRP A 333 -5.20 -16.20 36.38
N ILE A 334 -5.30 -16.61 35.11
CA ILE A 334 -4.49 -17.72 34.53
C ILE A 334 -3.04 -17.27 34.37
N GLN A 335 -2.82 -16.03 33.91
CA GLN A 335 -1.47 -15.47 33.78
C GLN A 335 -0.77 -15.32 35.14
N ALA A 336 -1.54 -15.07 36.21
CA ALA A 336 -1.05 -14.97 37.58
C ALA A 336 -0.70 -16.32 38.24
N ILE A 337 -0.97 -17.47 37.61
CA ILE A 337 -0.56 -18.79 38.12
C ILE A 337 0.96 -18.90 38.02
N GLU A 338 1.67 -18.95 39.14
CA GLU A 338 3.15 -18.99 39.17
C GLU A 338 3.74 -20.31 38.68
N ASP A 339 3.04 -21.44 38.88
CA ASP A 339 3.49 -22.76 38.44
C ASP A 339 3.19 -22.96 36.93
N PRO A 340 4.22 -23.12 36.08
CA PRO A 340 4.05 -23.28 34.64
C PRO A 340 3.32 -24.57 34.23
N VAL A 341 3.36 -25.62 35.05
CA VAL A 341 2.66 -26.89 34.76
C VAL A 341 1.17 -26.73 35.04
N GLU A 342 0.81 -26.14 36.19
CA GLU A 342 -0.58 -25.87 36.56
C GLU A 342 -1.23 -24.87 35.60
N ARG A 343 -0.47 -23.86 35.15
CA ARG A 343 -0.92 -22.92 34.13
C ARG A 343 -1.26 -23.63 32.82
N GLN A 344 -0.36 -24.51 32.34
CA GLN A 344 -0.58 -25.26 31.10
C GLN A 344 -1.75 -26.23 31.22
N GLU A 345 -1.88 -26.94 32.34
CA GLU A 345 -3.01 -27.84 32.60
C GLU A 345 -4.35 -27.08 32.60
N MET A 346 -4.40 -25.88 33.18
CA MET A 346 -5.60 -25.03 33.17
C MET A 346 -5.94 -24.48 31.78
N ILE A 347 -4.93 -24.14 30.98
CA ILE A 347 -5.07 -23.72 29.58
C ILE A 347 -5.68 -24.87 28.75
N ASP A 348 -5.14 -26.08 28.90
CA ASP A 348 -5.60 -27.27 28.19
C ASP A 348 -7.02 -27.68 28.66
N MET A 349 -7.28 -27.60 29.97
CA MET A 349 -8.57 -27.99 30.57
C MET A 349 -9.71 -27.02 30.22
N MET A 350 -9.42 -25.73 30.00
CA MET A 350 -10.40 -24.75 29.54
C MET A 350 -10.55 -24.72 28.01
N GLY A 351 -9.80 -25.53 27.27
CA GLY A 351 -9.81 -25.50 25.80
C GLY A 351 -9.19 -24.24 25.19
N LEU A 352 -8.48 -23.45 26.03
CA LEU A 352 -7.71 -22.27 25.63
C LEU A 352 -6.36 -22.65 25.00
N GLY A 353 -6.01 -23.94 25.05
CA GLY A 353 -4.78 -24.56 24.54
C GLY A 353 -4.95 -25.40 23.27
N GLY A 354 -5.92 -25.09 22.40
CA GLY A 354 -5.77 -25.53 21.01
C GLY A 354 -4.45 -24.95 20.48
N ASP A 355 -3.66 -25.72 19.72
CA ASP A 355 -2.37 -25.28 19.17
C ASP A 355 -2.54 -24.00 18.33
N PHE A 356 -2.56 -22.83 18.98
CA PHE A 356 -2.58 -21.53 18.32
C PHE A 356 -1.21 -21.33 17.71
N ASP A 357 -1.12 -21.73 16.45
CA ASP A 357 0.07 -21.57 15.65
C ASP A 357 -0.02 -20.26 14.89
N ILE A 358 0.56 -19.21 15.48
CA ILE A 358 0.64 -17.87 14.86
C ILE A 358 1.19 -17.95 13.44
N THR A 359 2.00 -18.96 13.08
CA THR A 359 2.60 -19.09 11.74
C THR A 359 1.60 -19.50 10.66
N LYS A 360 0.40 -19.96 11.05
CA LYS A 360 -0.68 -20.37 10.14
C LYS A 360 -1.72 -19.28 9.91
N THR A 361 -1.64 -18.14 10.61
CA THR A 361 -2.55 -17.03 10.37
C THR A 361 -2.29 -16.46 8.96
N PRO A 362 -3.29 -15.84 8.31
CA PRO A 362 -3.07 -15.18 7.02
C PRO A 362 -2.16 -13.95 7.14
N PHE A 363 -1.94 -13.43 8.34
CA PHE A 363 -1.19 -12.20 8.61
C PHE A 363 0.28 -12.47 8.99
N TYR A 364 0.65 -13.71 9.31
CA TYR A 364 1.98 -14.03 9.80
C TYR A 364 3.09 -13.64 8.83
N ASN A 365 4.03 -12.82 9.32
CA ASN A 365 5.18 -12.35 8.55
C ASN A 365 4.74 -11.71 7.21
N LYS A 366 3.61 -10.99 7.21
CA LYS A 366 3.10 -10.22 6.08
C LYS A 366 3.17 -8.71 6.32
N ILE A 367 3.10 -7.97 5.22
CA ILE A 367 2.79 -6.55 5.18
C ILE A 367 1.27 -6.43 5.01
N VAL A 368 0.59 -5.93 6.02
CA VAL A 368 -0.85 -5.64 5.97
C VAL A 368 -1.05 -4.21 5.53
N VAL A 369 -1.65 -3.99 4.37
CA VAL A 369 -1.96 -2.65 3.85
C VAL A 369 -3.43 -2.36 4.13
N ILE A 370 -3.69 -1.35 4.94
CA ILE A 370 -5.02 -0.90 5.33
C ILE A 370 -5.38 0.34 4.54
N GLY A 371 -6.55 0.37 3.92
CA GLY A 371 -7.03 1.55 3.20
C GLY A 371 -8.49 1.46 2.83
N VAL A 372 -8.95 2.45 2.08
CA VAL A 372 -10.37 2.60 1.73
C VAL A 372 -10.67 1.96 0.37
N ASN A 373 -11.79 1.22 0.30
CA ASN A 373 -12.30 0.58 -0.91
C ASN A 373 -13.81 0.81 -1.05
N VAL A 374 -14.21 2.09 -1.02
CA VAL A 374 -15.60 2.53 -1.21
C VAL A 374 -15.64 3.70 -2.17
N GLU A 375 -16.56 3.66 -3.15
CA GLU A 375 -16.63 4.65 -4.25
C GLU A 375 -16.72 6.09 -3.75
N VAL A 376 -17.47 6.32 -2.66
CA VAL A 376 -17.74 7.65 -2.09
C VAL A 376 -16.48 8.38 -1.61
N LEU A 377 -15.41 7.66 -1.27
CA LEU A 377 -14.14 8.26 -0.84
C LEU A 377 -13.21 8.58 -2.01
N HIS A 378 -13.58 8.18 -3.23
CA HIS A 378 -12.91 8.53 -4.49
C HIS A 378 -11.40 8.24 -4.58
N ASP A 379 -10.87 7.34 -3.73
CA ASP A 379 -9.48 6.91 -3.82
C ASP A 379 -9.30 5.71 -4.76
N PHE A 380 -9.54 5.96 -6.04
CA PHE A 380 -9.45 4.97 -7.10
C PHE A 380 -8.50 5.42 -8.20
N LYS A 381 -7.72 4.48 -8.72
CA LYS A 381 -6.73 4.70 -9.77
C LYS A 381 -7.08 3.88 -11.01
N LYS A 382 -6.74 4.44 -12.18
CA LYS A 382 -6.69 3.68 -13.44
C LYS A 382 -5.31 3.03 -13.53
N THR A 383 -5.27 1.71 -13.61
CA THR A 383 -4.02 0.93 -13.71
C THR A 383 -3.94 0.27 -15.09
N PRO A 384 -2.85 -0.42 -15.44
CA PRO A 384 -2.76 -1.16 -16.70
C PRO A 384 -3.86 -2.22 -16.90
N TYR A 385 -4.53 -2.67 -15.83
CA TYR A 385 -5.69 -3.57 -15.87
C TYR A 385 -7.04 -2.84 -15.91
N TYR A 386 -7.05 -1.50 -16.07
CA TYR A 386 -8.29 -0.72 -16.12
C TYR A 386 -9.28 -1.26 -17.15
N ASN A 387 -8.81 -1.68 -18.33
CA ASN A 387 -9.62 -2.42 -19.29
C ASN A 387 -9.17 -3.89 -19.27
N TYR A 388 -9.92 -4.76 -18.61
CA TYR A 388 -9.62 -6.19 -18.54
C TYR A 388 -10.89 -7.01 -18.73
N PHE A 389 -10.81 -8.08 -19.53
CA PHE A 389 -11.98 -8.80 -20.06
C PHE A 389 -13.04 -7.90 -20.73
N GLY A 390 -12.60 -6.80 -21.35
CA GLY A 390 -13.51 -5.86 -22.02
C GLY A 390 -14.33 -4.99 -21.06
N ILE A 391 -14.04 -5.02 -19.75
CA ILE A 391 -14.76 -4.26 -18.73
C ILE A 391 -13.81 -3.26 -18.08
N GLN A 392 -14.35 -2.09 -17.75
CA GLN A 392 -13.64 -1.05 -17.02
C GLN A 392 -13.71 -1.30 -15.52
N GLN A 393 -12.56 -1.41 -14.88
CA GLN A 393 -12.44 -1.62 -13.44
C GLN A 393 -11.40 -0.67 -12.84
N LEU A 394 -11.74 -0.05 -11.73
CA LEU A 394 -10.84 0.82 -10.99
C LEU A 394 -10.12 0.03 -9.89
N THR A 395 -8.90 0.45 -9.58
CA THR A 395 -8.09 -0.14 -8.51
C THR A 395 -8.07 0.80 -7.30
N PRO A 396 -8.39 0.35 -6.07
CA PRO A 396 -8.25 1.16 -4.87
C PRO A 396 -6.84 1.73 -4.71
N GLY A 397 -6.70 2.94 -4.16
CA GLY A 397 -5.40 3.62 -4.00
C GLY A 397 -4.39 2.77 -3.24
N MET A 398 -4.79 2.20 -2.11
CA MET A 398 -3.99 1.28 -1.29
C MET A 398 -3.42 0.09 -2.08
N GLU A 399 -4.13 -0.42 -3.07
CA GLU A 399 -3.69 -1.56 -3.86
C GLU A 399 -2.60 -1.17 -4.87
N THR A 400 -2.49 0.11 -5.23
CA THR A 400 -1.33 0.60 -5.98
C THR A 400 -0.06 0.58 -5.13
N HIS A 401 -0.16 0.88 -3.83
CA HIS A 401 0.94 0.67 -2.88
C HIS A 401 1.30 -0.81 -2.77
N ALA A 402 0.32 -1.69 -2.67
CA ALA A 402 0.54 -3.13 -2.61
C ALA A 402 1.32 -3.65 -3.84
N ASN A 403 0.90 -3.28 -5.05
CA ASN A 403 1.61 -3.67 -6.27
C ASN A 403 3.05 -3.14 -6.33
N ALA A 404 3.28 -1.90 -5.87
CA ALA A 404 4.61 -1.32 -5.80
C ALA A 404 5.52 -2.04 -4.79
N ILE A 405 5.00 -2.32 -3.58
CA ILE A 405 5.69 -3.09 -2.55
C ILE A 405 6.08 -4.48 -3.08
N GLN A 406 5.14 -5.21 -3.68
CA GLN A 406 5.39 -6.56 -4.18
C GLN A 406 6.38 -6.57 -5.35
N THR A 407 6.35 -5.55 -6.21
CA THR A 407 7.34 -5.37 -7.29
C THR A 407 8.75 -5.25 -6.70
N ILE A 408 8.91 -4.47 -5.63
CA ILE A 408 10.20 -4.27 -4.97
C ILE A 408 10.69 -5.54 -4.27
N ILE A 409 9.84 -6.19 -3.47
CA ILE A 409 10.21 -7.39 -2.69
C ILE A 409 10.63 -8.54 -3.61
N HIS A 410 9.90 -8.76 -4.70
CA HIS A 410 10.25 -9.79 -5.68
C HIS A 410 11.36 -9.38 -6.65
N ALA A 411 11.87 -8.14 -6.58
CA ALA A 411 12.74 -7.55 -7.60
C ALA A 411 12.22 -7.75 -9.03
N ASN A 412 10.90 -7.71 -9.21
CA ASN A 412 10.21 -8.07 -10.45
C ASN A 412 10.01 -6.85 -11.36
N TYR A 413 11.10 -6.15 -11.67
CA TYR A 413 11.05 -4.91 -12.45
C TYR A 413 10.83 -5.16 -13.94
N LEU A 414 10.14 -4.23 -14.59
CA LEU A 414 9.95 -4.26 -16.04
C LEU A 414 11.22 -3.79 -16.75
N ASN A 415 11.63 -4.54 -17.76
CA ASN A 415 12.75 -4.16 -18.61
C ASN A 415 12.27 -3.27 -19.76
N VAL A 416 12.65 -1.99 -19.70
CA VAL A 416 12.36 -1.01 -20.76
C VAL A 416 13.69 -0.56 -21.38
N PHE A 417 13.76 -0.60 -22.71
CA PHE A 417 14.95 -0.12 -23.42
C PHE A 417 15.17 1.37 -23.14
N GLY A 418 16.38 1.74 -22.72
CA GLY A 418 16.67 3.10 -22.28
C GLY A 418 15.97 3.50 -20.97
N SER A 419 15.41 2.54 -20.23
CA SER A 419 14.71 2.72 -18.94
C SER A 419 13.48 3.63 -18.94
N ARG A 420 12.98 4.07 -20.11
CA ARG A 420 11.88 5.04 -20.21
C ARG A 420 10.95 4.76 -21.39
N LEU A 421 9.64 4.92 -21.15
CA LEU A 421 8.59 4.71 -22.15
C LEU A 421 8.20 5.99 -22.91
N THR A 422 8.14 7.12 -22.21
CA THR A 422 7.60 8.40 -22.73
C THR A 422 8.42 9.56 -22.19
N ASN A 423 8.31 10.76 -22.77
CA ASN A 423 9.09 11.95 -22.39
C ASN A 423 10.62 11.73 -22.47
N LEU A 424 11.11 11.25 -23.61
CA LEU A 424 12.53 10.91 -23.80
C LEU A 424 13.51 12.10 -23.71
N LEU A 425 13.00 13.33 -23.79
CA LEU A 425 13.82 14.55 -23.77
C LEU A 425 14.02 15.18 -22.39
N TYR A 426 13.11 14.94 -21.45
CA TYR A 426 13.09 15.68 -20.19
C TYR A 426 13.14 14.72 -19.00
N ASP A 427 14.14 14.93 -18.15
CA ASP A 427 14.21 14.35 -16.82
C ASP A 427 13.53 15.32 -15.85
N PHE A 428 12.42 14.89 -15.25
CA PHE A 428 11.88 15.61 -14.10
C PHE A 428 12.81 15.36 -12.92
N GLN A 429 13.58 16.37 -12.51
CA GLN A 429 14.29 16.35 -11.24
C GLN A 429 13.24 16.31 -10.10
N TRP A 430 13.52 15.49 -9.09
CA TRP A 430 12.61 15.14 -8.00
C TRP A 430 12.62 16.13 -6.84
#